data_AF-A0A3P9P8R2-F1
#
_entry.id   AF-A0A3P9P8R2-F1
#
_cell.length_a   1.000
_cell.length_b   1.000
_cell.length_c   1.000
_cell.angle_alpha   90.00
_cell.angle_beta   90.00
_cell.angle_gamma   90.00
#
_symmetry.space_group_name_H-M   'P 1'
#
loop_
_entity.id
_entity.type
_entity.pdbx_description
1 polymer ?
#
loop_
_entity_poly.entity_id
_entity_poly.type
_entity_poly.pdbx_seq_one_letter_code
_entity_poly.pdbx_strand_id
1 'polypeptide(L)'
;HKRQKKFANMAANESVNIGQVKVQKVVNRWLVEYYFSLTVEFFKNQQYADFCAIRDVLDAVLQRPIESVDDMTLKIRLLQFLSRINEGEKLDSFFEPDESKTPLESALNLLESMKANFQIPQADFDYVSTLIKEMVGDLFIAKADSTQVCVGKPLFHFFFKPSDPSSGEPVCPSDSSSDTSADASSPDPVPQKSSTPHKDGQSKIPSKSLWLVERR
;
A
#
# COMPACT_ATOMS: atom_id res chain seq x y z
N HIS A 1 20.32 -20.81 45.84
CA HIS A 1 20.19 -19.36 45.56
C HIS A 1 20.65 -18.91 44.16
N LYS A 2 21.91 -19.09 43.75
CA LYS A 2 22.41 -18.62 42.43
C LYS A 2 21.67 -19.21 41.22
N ARG A 3 21.29 -20.50 41.28
CA ARG A 3 20.47 -21.17 40.25
C ARG A 3 19.05 -20.59 40.15
N GLN A 4 18.38 -20.34 41.27
CA GLN A 4 17.02 -19.77 41.30
C GLN A 4 16.96 -18.35 40.70
N LYS A 5 17.95 -17.49 40.99
CA LYS A 5 18.06 -16.16 40.35
C LYS A 5 18.21 -16.26 38.82
N LYS A 6 18.94 -17.27 38.32
CA LYS A 6 19.10 -17.49 36.87
C LYS A 6 17.77 -17.90 36.21
N PHE A 7 17.01 -18.78 36.84
CA PHE A 7 15.69 -19.20 36.32
C PHE A 7 14.65 -18.06 36.38
N ALA A 8 14.63 -17.26 37.45
CA ALA A 8 13.74 -16.11 37.55
C ALA A 8 14.06 -15.04 36.48
N ASN A 9 15.34 -14.75 36.23
CA ASN A 9 15.74 -13.81 35.18
C ASN A 9 15.42 -14.33 33.77
N MET A 10 15.46 -15.65 33.56
CA MET A 10 15.10 -16.27 32.28
C MET A 10 13.59 -16.27 32.04
N ALA A 11 12.77 -16.54 33.06
CA ALA A 11 11.31 -16.41 32.93
C ALA A 11 10.87 -14.94 32.73
N ALA A 12 11.54 -13.99 33.41
CA ALA A 12 11.25 -12.56 33.26
C ALA A 12 11.60 -12.06 31.83
N ASN A 13 12.75 -12.45 31.28
CA ASN A 13 13.14 -12.02 29.94
C ASN A 13 12.23 -12.56 28.83
N GLU A 14 11.70 -13.78 29.01
CA GLU A 14 10.76 -14.42 28.09
C GLU A 14 9.40 -13.72 28.12
N SER A 15 8.89 -13.37 29.31
CA SER A 15 7.63 -12.64 29.45
C SER A 15 7.68 -11.23 28.82
N VAL A 16 8.81 -10.52 28.94
CA VAL A 16 9.02 -9.20 28.34
C VAL A 16 9.08 -9.30 26.81
N ASN A 17 9.73 -10.33 26.28
CA ASN A 17 9.81 -10.57 24.84
C ASN A 17 8.42 -10.88 24.23
N ILE A 18 7.62 -11.72 24.90
CA ILE A 18 6.25 -12.03 24.47
C ILE A 18 5.38 -10.76 24.45
N GLY A 19 5.52 -9.87 25.44
CA GLY A 19 4.82 -8.59 25.47
C GLY A 19 5.21 -7.68 24.29
N GLN A 20 6.50 -7.57 24.00
CA GLN A 20 7.01 -6.77 22.89
C GLN A 20 6.53 -7.29 21.53
N VAL A 21 6.55 -8.60 21.31
CA VAL A 21 6.07 -9.21 20.05
C VAL A 21 4.56 -8.97 19.86
N LYS A 22 3.76 -9.02 20.92
CA LYS A 22 2.32 -8.70 20.86
C LYS A 22 2.09 -7.24 20.47
N VAL A 23 2.77 -6.30 21.11
CA VAL A 23 2.67 -4.86 20.77
C VAL A 23 3.09 -4.62 19.32
N GLN A 24 4.19 -5.23 18.88
CA GLN A 24 4.66 -5.13 17.50
C GLN A 24 3.61 -5.59 16.48
N LYS A 25 2.94 -6.72 16.74
CA LYS A 25 1.87 -7.23 15.86
C LYS A 25 0.71 -6.25 15.71
N VAL A 26 0.34 -5.59 16.81
CA VAL A 26 -0.75 -4.60 16.84
C VAL A 26 -0.35 -3.35 16.06
N VAL A 27 0.83 -2.79 16.34
CA VAL A 27 1.34 -1.59 15.66
C VAL A 27 1.52 -1.84 14.16
N ASN A 28 2.04 -3.00 13.75
CA ASN A 28 2.18 -3.30 12.32
C ASN A 28 0.82 -3.43 11.63
N ARG A 29 -0.21 -3.96 12.29
CA ARG A 29 -1.59 -3.91 11.75
C ARG A 29 -2.06 -2.46 11.60
N TRP A 30 -1.89 -1.66 12.65
CA TRP A 30 -1.82 -0.18 12.67
C TRP A 30 -1.45 0.43 11.33
N LEU A 31 -0.19 0.20 10.99
CA LEU A 31 0.45 0.76 9.82
C LEU A 31 -0.16 0.23 8.53
N VAL A 32 -0.46 -1.07 8.44
CA VAL A 32 -1.08 -1.63 7.23
C VAL A 32 -2.45 -1.02 6.97
N GLU A 33 -3.30 -0.86 7.98
CA GLU A 33 -4.65 -0.27 7.82
C GLU A 33 -4.59 1.21 7.44
N TYR A 34 -3.69 1.96 8.08
CA TYR A 34 -3.47 3.37 7.78
C TYR A 34 -2.96 3.56 6.34
N TYR A 35 -1.89 2.85 5.97
CA TYR A 35 -1.31 2.98 4.63
C TYR A 35 -2.23 2.39 3.55
N PHE A 36 -3.00 1.35 3.83
CA PHE A 36 -4.05 0.87 2.92
C PHE A 36 -5.01 2.02 2.56
N SER A 37 -5.53 2.71 3.57
CA SER A 37 -6.45 3.83 3.37
C SER A 37 -5.81 4.94 2.53
N LEU A 38 -4.55 5.29 2.80
CA LEU A 38 -3.81 6.28 2.01
C LEU A 38 -3.59 5.83 0.56
N THR A 39 -3.13 4.61 0.34
CA THR A 39 -2.86 4.10 -1.03
C THR A 39 -4.11 4.06 -1.88
N VAL A 40 -5.26 3.70 -1.29
CA VAL A 40 -6.56 3.78 -1.95
C VAL A 40 -6.86 5.22 -2.38
N GLU A 41 -6.70 6.20 -1.49
CA GLU A 41 -6.92 7.62 -1.82
C GLU A 41 -5.94 8.13 -2.88
N PHE A 42 -4.66 7.77 -2.81
CA PHE A 42 -3.68 8.15 -3.83
C PHE A 42 -3.99 7.53 -5.18
N PHE A 43 -4.38 6.26 -5.20
CA PHE A 43 -4.76 5.58 -6.44
C PHE A 43 -5.98 6.24 -7.09
N LYS A 44 -6.99 6.62 -6.27
CA LYS A 44 -8.14 7.41 -6.72
C LYS A 44 -7.69 8.76 -7.26
N ASN A 45 -6.89 9.51 -6.53
CA ASN A 45 -6.51 10.85 -6.95
C ASN A 45 -5.43 10.86 -8.05
N GLN A 46 -5.15 9.71 -8.68
CA GLN A 46 -4.13 9.53 -9.73
C GLN A 46 -2.72 9.96 -9.26
N GLN A 47 -2.48 9.94 -7.95
CA GLN A 47 -1.20 10.24 -7.32
C GLN A 47 -0.32 8.98 -7.29
N TYR A 48 0.01 8.45 -8.47
CA TYR A 48 0.69 7.17 -8.62
C TYR A 48 2.11 7.18 -8.05
N ALA A 49 2.79 8.34 -8.01
CA ALA A 49 4.10 8.47 -7.36
C ALA A 49 4.00 8.26 -5.84
N ASP A 50 3.02 8.91 -5.19
CA ASP A 50 2.78 8.77 -3.75
C ASP A 50 2.28 7.36 -3.42
N PHE A 51 1.41 6.79 -4.26
CA PHE A 51 1.01 5.38 -4.18
C PHE A 51 2.23 4.44 -4.18
N CYS A 52 3.15 4.61 -5.13
CA CYS A 52 4.38 3.81 -5.20
C CYS A 52 5.25 3.98 -3.94
N ALA A 53 5.42 5.21 -3.46
CA ALA A 53 6.22 5.49 -2.27
C ALA A 53 5.66 4.78 -1.02
N ILE A 54 4.34 4.81 -0.82
CA ILE A 54 3.70 4.12 0.30
C ILE A 54 3.71 2.60 0.12
N ARG A 55 3.53 2.10 -1.12
CA ARG A 55 3.63 0.68 -1.43
C ARG A 55 5.00 0.13 -1.02
N ASP A 56 6.07 0.86 -1.26
CA ASP A 56 7.43 0.45 -0.88
C ASP A 56 7.62 0.42 0.65
N VAL A 57 6.99 1.34 1.40
CA VAL A 57 6.93 1.30 2.87
C VAL A 57 6.15 0.06 3.35
N LEU A 58 5.00 -0.21 2.74
CA LEU A 58 4.16 -1.36 3.05
C LEU A 58 4.89 -2.69 2.82
N ASP A 59 5.73 -2.79 1.78
CA ASP A 59 6.55 -3.98 1.54
C ASP A 59 7.39 -4.34 2.77
N ALA A 60 8.05 -3.34 3.36
CA ALA A 60 8.87 -3.53 4.56
C ALA A 60 8.04 -3.86 5.81
N VAL A 61 6.84 -3.27 5.95
CA VAL A 61 5.93 -3.55 7.07
C VAL A 61 5.40 -4.98 7.00
N LEU A 62 5.04 -5.46 5.80
CA LEU A 62 4.48 -6.81 5.60
C LEU A 62 5.51 -7.93 5.87
N GLN A 63 6.81 -7.62 5.89
CA GLN A 63 7.88 -8.56 6.32
C GLN A 63 7.89 -8.81 7.83
N ARG A 64 7.11 -8.06 8.61
CA ARG A 64 7.08 -8.16 10.07
C ARG A 64 5.83 -8.92 10.55
N PRO A 65 5.86 -9.45 11.79
CA PRO A 65 4.67 -10.07 12.37
C PRO A 65 3.51 -9.09 12.45
N ILE A 66 2.35 -9.48 11.95
CA ILE A 66 1.12 -8.67 11.96
C ILE A 66 0.04 -9.48 12.67
N GLU A 67 -0.75 -8.82 13.51
CA GLU A 67 -1.93 -9.43 14.12
C GLU A 67 -2.93 -9.82 13.03
N SER A 68 -3.38 -11.08 13.05
CA SER A 68 -4.41 -11.57 12.14
C SER A 68 -5.77 -11.08 12.62
N VAL A 69 -6.40 -10.24 11.82
CA VAL A 69 -7.78 -9.76 12.02
C VAL A 69 -8.54 -10.05 10.72
N ASP A 70 -9.85 -10.19 10.82
CA ASP A 70 -10.73 -10.38 9.68
C ASP A 70 -10.52 -9.26 8.63
N ASP A 71 -10.68 -9.60 7.35
CA ASP A 71 -10.47 -8.75 6.16
C ASP A 71 -9.04 -8.26 5.85
N MET A 72 -8.07 -8.45 6.75
CA MET A 72 -6.68 -8.02 6.51
C MET A 72 -6.07 -8.66 5.25
N THR A 73 -6.36 -9.94 5.03
CA THR A 73 -5.91 -10.65 3.83
C THR A 73 -6.51 -10.02 2.57
N LEU A 74 -7.80 -9.66 2.58
CA LEU A 74 -8.46 -9.01 1.44
C LEU A 74 -7.82 -7.65 1.12
N LYS A 75 -7.56 -6.83 2.14
CA LYS A 75 -6.89 -5.52 1.99
C LYS A 75 -5.51 -5.68 1.33
N ILE A 76 -4.71 -6.64 1.79
CA ILE A 76 -3.39 -6.93 1.22
C ILE A 76 -3.51 -7.38 -0.25
N ARG A 77 -4.48 -8.26 -0.56
CA ARG A 77 -4.71 -8.73 -1.93
C ARG A 77 -5.15 -7.60 -2.86
N LEU A 78 -5.99 -6.69 -2.39
CA LEU A 78 -6.39 -5.51 -3.15
C LEU A 78 -5.20 -4.60 -3.46
N LEU A 79 -4.31 -4.35 -2.49
CA LEU A 79 -3.09 -3.58 -2.74
C LEU A 79 -2.16 -4.26 -3.75
N GLN A 80 -2.05 -5.58 -3.66
CA GLN A 80 -1.25 -6.39 -4.59
C GLN A 80 -1.80 -6.30 -6.00
N PHE A 81 -3.12 -6.27 -6.12
CA PHE A 81 -3.82 -6.12 -7.39
C PHE A 81 -3.64 -4.71 -7.96
N LEU A 82 -3.89 -3.65 -7.18
CA LEU A 82 -3.67 -2.26 -7.62
C LEU A 82 -2.21 -2.00 -8.03
N SER A 83 -1.25 -2.60 -7.34
CA SER A 83 0.18 -2.48 -7.69
C SER A 83 0.49 -3.06 -9.07
N ARG A 84 -0.10 -4.21 -9.42
CA ARG A 84 0.06 -4.86 -10.73
C ARG A 84 -0.59 -4.05 -11.84
N ILE A 85 -1.77 -3.48 -11.59
CA ILE A 85 -2.43 -2.56 -12.51
C ILE A 85 -1.57 -1.31 -12.74
N ASN A 86 -1.05 -0.70 -11.68
CA ASN A 86 -0.22 0.51 -11.76
C ASN A 86 1.07 0.30 -12.57
N GLU A 87 1.59 -0.93 -12.59
CA GLU A 87 2.75 -1.30 -13.40
C GLU A 87 2.38 -1.91 -14.75
N GLY A 88 1.11 -1.84 -15.17
CA GLY A 88 0.59 -2.52 -16.36
C GLY A 88 1.35 -2.23 -17.66
N GLU A 89 1.92 -1.03 -17.80
CA GLU A 89 2.71 -0.62 -18.98
C GLU A 89 4.16 -1.12 -18.93
N LYS A 90 4.66 -1.49 -17.75
CA LYS A 90 6.05 -1.86 -17.53
C LYS A 90 6.24 -3.34 -17.82
N LEU A 91 6.42 -3.65 -19.10
CA LEU A 91 6.62 -5.02 -19.59
C LEU A 91 7.91 -5.69 -19.10
N ASP A 92 8.84 -4.91 -18.55
CA ASP A 92 10.06 -5.36 -17.90
C ASP A 92 9.90 -5.55 -16.38
N SER A 93 8.72 -5.28 -15.83
CA SER A 93 8.38 -5.57 -14.43
C SER A 93 7.68 -6.92 -14.31
N PHE A 94 8.07 -7.67 -13.29
CA PHE A 94 7.55 -9.01 -13.05
C PHE A 94 7.20 -9.19 -11.57
N PHE A 95 6.02 -9.76 -11.35
CA PHE A 95 5.50 -10.08 -10.01
C PHE A 95 5.61 -11.57 -9.68
N GLU A 96 5.91 -12.39 -10.69
CA GLU A 96 6.16 -13.81 -10.53
C GLU A 96 7.68 -14.07 -10.53
N PRO A 97 8.18 -15.00 -9.71
CA PRO A 97 9.62 -15.25 -9.58
C PRO A 97 10.24 -15.87 -10.84
N ASP A 98 9.42 -16.47 -11.71
CA ASP A 98 9.83 -17.03 -13.00
C ASP A 98 9.71 -16.02 -14.16
N GLU A 99 9.31 -14.78 -13.86
CA GLU A 99 9.16 -13.70 -14.84
C GLU A 99 8.23 -14.07 -16.02
N SER A 100 7.34 -15.03 -15.81
CA SER A 100 6.53 -15.64 -16.88
C SER A 100 5.35 -14.78 -17.34
N LYS A 101 4.98 -13.76 -16.55
CA LYS A 101 3.75 -12.98 -16.74
C LYS A 101 4.03 -11.50 -16.64
N THR A 102 3.46 -10.75 -17.57
CA THR A 102 3.39 -9.29 -17.48
C THR A 102 2.59 -8.85 -16.24
N PRO A 103 2.72 -7.58 -15.79
CA PRO A 103 1.97 -7.09 -14.64
C PRO A 103 0.44 -7.27 -14.78
N LEU A 104 -0.13 -7.00 -15.97
CA LEU A 104 -1.57 -7.18 -16.22
C LEU A 104 -1.99 -8.65 -16.22
N GLU A 105 -1.19 -9.56 -16.76
CA GLU A 105 -1.46 -11.00 -16.68
C GLU A 105 -1.38 -11.51 -15.24
N SER A 106 -0.41 -11.04 -14.45
CA SER A 106 -0.35 -11.35 -13.02
C SER A 106 -1.56 -10.75 -12.26
N ALA A 107 -2.06 -9.57 -12.65
CA ALA A 107 -3.27 -8.98 -12.07
C ALA A 107 -4.50 -9.85 -12.32
N LEU A 108 -4.65 -10.40 -13.53
CA LEU A 108 -5.75 -11.29 -13.89
C LEU A 108 -5.73 -12.59 -13.06
N ASN A 109 -4.56 -13.20 -12.91
CA ASN A 109 -4.40 -14.40 -12.07
C ASN A 109 -4.71 -14.10 -10.58
N LEU A 110 -4.29 -12.93 -10.09
CA LEU A 110 -4.61 -12.52 -8.72
C LEU A 110 -6.11 -12.27 -8.53
N LEU A 111 -6.79 -11.70 -9.52
CA LEU A 111 -8.24 -11.52 -9.48
C LEU A 111 -8.98 -12.87 -9.42
N GLU A 112 -8.53 -13.86 -10.19
CA GLU A 112 -9.07 -15.22 -10.16
C GLU A 112 -8.87 -15.88 -8.79
N SER A 113 -7.69 -15.74 -8.18
CA SER A 113 -7.44 -16.27 -6.84
C SER A 113 -8.26 -15.52 -5.78
N MET A 114 -8.46 -14.21 -5.94
CA MET A 114 -9.34 -13.44 -5.06
C MET A 114 -10.80 -13.91 -5.17
N LYS A 115 -11.31 -14.18 -6.37
CA LYS A 115 -12.66 -14.73 -6.55
C LYS A 115 -12.83 -16.09 -5.88
N ALA A 116 -11.80 -16.94 -5.92
CA ALA A 116 -11.85 -18.25 -5.27
C ALA A 116 -11.84 -18.15 -3.74
N ASN A 117 -11.20 -17.12 -3.18
CA ASN A 117 -10.97 -16.98 -1.74
C ASN A 117 -11.92 -15.98 -1.05
N PHE A 118 -12.59 -15.11 -1.82
CA PHE A 118 -13.49 -14.07 -1.31
C PHE A 118 -14.82 -14.08 -2.07
N GLN A 119 -15.89 -13.64 -1.41
CA GLN A 119 -17.23 -13.56 -2.01
C GLN A 119 -17.34 -12.36 -2.97
N ILE A 120 -16.67 -12.44 -4.13
CA ILE A 120 -16.75 -11.44 -5.18
C ILE A 120 -17.96 -11.76 -6.08
N PRO A 121 -18.91 -10.82 -6.28
CA PRO A 121 -20.01 -11.02 -7.20
C PRO A 121 -19.54 -11.35 -8.62
N GLN A 122 -20.19 -12.31 -9.27
CA GLN A 122 -19.81 -12.77 -10.61
C GLN A 122 -19.78 -11.64 -11.64
N ALA A 123 -20.76 -10.73 -11.60
CA ALA A 123 -20.86 -9.60 -12.51
C ALA A 123 -19.64 -8.65 -12.38
N ASP A 124 -19.21 -8.37 -11.15
CA ASP A 124 -18.05 -7.51 -10.89
C ASP A 124 -16.77 -8.17 -11.40
N PHE A 125 -16.62 -9.48 -11.16
CA PHE A 125 -15.47 -10.23 -11.66
C PHE A 125 -15.40 -10.22 -13.20
N ASP A 126 -16.50 -10.56 -13.88
CA ASP A 126 -16.52 -10.65 -15.34
C ASP A 126 -16.21 -9.30 -15.99
N TYR A 127 -16.76 -8.24 -15.41
CA TYR A 127 -16.49 -6.88 -15.86
C TYR A 127 -15.00 -6.51 -15.70
N VAL A 128 -14.42 -6.68 -14.51
CA VAL A 128 -13.00 -6.34 -14.28
C VAL A 128 -12.07 -7.22 -15.13
N SER A 129 -12.38 -8.51 -15.24
CA SER A 129 -11.63 -9.45 -16.07
C SER A 129 -11.61 -9.00 -17.53
N THR A 130 -12.76 -8.52 -18.04
CA THR A 130 -12.89 -8.02 -19.41
C THR A 130 -12.03 -6.77 -19.61
N LEU A 131 -12.11 -5.78 -18.71
CA LEU A 131 -11.29 -4.57 -18.81
C LEU A 131 -9.79 -4.88 -18.82
N ILE A 132 -9.33 -5.78 -17.95
CA ILE A 132 -7.91 -6.15 -17.92
C ILE A 132 -7.50 -6.84 -19.22
N LYS A 133 -8.34 -7.74 -19.76
CA LYS A 133 -8.08 -8.42 -21.04
C LYS A 133 -8.00 -7.43 -22.20
N GLU A 134 -8.88 -6.42 -22.22
CA GLU A 134 -8.82 -5.32 -23.20
C GLU A 134 -7.51 -4.54 -23.05
N MET A 135 -7.13 -4.15 -21.82
CA MET A 135 -5.86 -3.45 -21.56
C MET A 135 -4.63 -4.26 -21.99
N VAL A 136 -4.65 -5.57 -21.79
CA VAL A 136 -3.61 -6.48 -22.29
C VAL A 136 -3.59 -6.44 -23.82
N GLY A 137 -4.75 -6.60 -24.48
CA GLY A 137 -4.87 -6.53 -25.94
C GLY A 137 -4.33 -5.22 -26.53
N ASP A 138 -4.75 -4.09 -25.96
CA ASP A 138 -4.32 -2.75 -26.38
C ASP A 138 -2.81 -2.56 -26.21
N LEU A 139 -2.23 -3.06 -25.12
CA LEU A 139 -0.79 -3.00 -24.86
C LEU A 139 0.00 -3.83 -25.90
N PHE A 140 -0.51 -5.00 -26.29
CA PHE A 140 0.11 -5.82 -27.34
C PHE A 140 0.02 -5.18 -28.72
N ILE A 141 -1.11 -4.53 -29.06
CA ILE A 141 -1.26 -3.78 -30.32
C ILE A 141 -0.33 -2.55 -30.32
N ALA A 142 -0.30 -1.78 -29.24
CA ALA A 142 0.56 -0.60 -29.11
C ALA A 142 2.05 -0.93 -29.24
N LYS A 143 2.47 -2.12 -28.77
CA LYS A 143 3.82 -2.64 -28.95
C LYS A 143 4.17 -2.90 -30.42
N ALA A 144 3.18 -3.25 -31.26
CA ALA A 144 3.38 -3.42 -32.69
C ALA A 144 3.61 -2.07 -33.41
N ASP A 145 3.02 -0.98 -32.88
CA ASP A 145 3.04 0.35 -33.49
C ASP A 145 3.93 1.38 -32.78
N SER A 146 4.78 0.98 -31.82
CA SER A 146 5.69 1.86 -31.04
C SER A 146 5.03 3.05 -30.35
N THR A 147 3.73 2.98 -30.04
CA THR A 147 2.97 4.08 -29.44
C THR A 147 2.80 3.83 -27.93
N GLN A 148 3.17 4.78 -27.05
CA GLN A 148 2.89 4.66 -25.62
C GLN A 148 1.39 4.82 -25.36
N VAL A 149 0.76 3.82 -24.73
CA VAL A 149 -0.61 3.89 -24.22
C VAL A 149 -0.56 4.06 -22.71
N CYS A 150 -1.21 5.10 -22.20
CA CYS A 150 -1.38 5.33 -20.76
C CYS A 150 -2.45 4.37 -20.16
N VAL A 151 -2.02 3.18 -19.77
CA VAL A 151 -2.77 2.17 -19.03
C VAL A 151 -2.94 2.65 -17.58
N GLY A 152 -3.95 3.49 -17.35
CA GLY A 152 -4.33 3.96 -16.01
C GLY A 152 -5.59 4.82 -15.99
N LYS A 153 -5.90 5.50 -17.09
CA LYS A 153 -7.08 6.36 -17.21
C LYS A 153 -8.44 5.63 -17.20
N PRO A 154 -8.61 4.42 -17.77
CA PRO A 154 -9.93 3.78 -17.78
C PRO A 154 -10.31 3.05 -16.46
N LEU A 155 -9.34 2.58 -15.66
CA LEU A 155 -9.64 1.81 -14.44
C LEU A 155 -10.05 2.69 -13.23
N PHE A 156 -9.74 3.99 -13.27
CA PHE A 156 -10.07 4.97 -12.22
C PHE A 156 -11.57 5.09 -11.96
N HIS A 157 -12.40 5.03 -13.01
CA HIS A 157 -13.86 5.14 -12.86
C HIS A 157 -14.49 3.93 -12.16
N PHE A 158 -13.78 2.80 -12.08
CA PHE A 158 -14.38 1.52 -11.70
C PHE A 158 -14.20 1.14 -10.22
N PHE A 159 -13.00 1.23 -9.66
CA PHE A 159 -12.80 0.84 -8.25
C PHE A 159 -13.51 1.76 -7.25
N PHE A 160 -13.76 3.00 -7.65
CA PHE A 160 -14.35 4.03 -6.80
C PHE A 160 -15.37 4.82 -7.59
N LYS A 161 -16.44 4.15 -8.02
CA LYS A 161 -17.68 4.88 -8.31
C LYS A 161 -18.00 5.72 -7.06
N PRO A 162 -18.12 7.05 -7.15
CA PRO A 162 -18.56 7.82 -6.00
C PRO A 162 -19.92 7.26 -5.58
N SER A 163 -20.07 6.85 -4.32
CA SER A 163 -21.40 6.65 -3.76
C SER A 163 -22.11 7.99 -3.83
N ASP A 164 -23.26 8.05 -4.52
CA ASP A 164 -24.01 9.29 -4.70
C ASP A 164 -24.24 9.98 -3.33
N PRO A 165 -23.73 11.21 -3.12
CA PRO A 165 -24.07 12.00 -1.94
C PRO A 165 -25.47 12.62 -2.14
N SER A 166 -26.49 11.77 -2.20
CA SER A 166 -27.89 12.15 -2.33
C SER A 166 -28.73 11.56 -1.19
N SER A 167 -28.33 11.83 0.05
CA SER A 167 -29.22 11.82 1.22
C SER A 167 -28.52 12.38 2.46
N GLY A 168 -28.20 13.67 2.42
CA GLY A 168 -27.77 14.40 3.62
C GLY A 168 -28.02 15.88 3.39
N GLU A 169 -29.06 16.42 4.03
CA GLU A 169 -29.45 17.82 3.91
C GLU A 169 -28.29 18.77 4.28
N PRO A 170 -28.13 19.91 3.57
CA PRO A 170 -27.15 20.91 3.93
C PRO A 170 -27.69 21.74 5.10
N VAL A 171 -27.12 21.56 6.29
CA VAL A 171 -27.25 22.54 7.38
C VAL A 171 -25.94 23.30 7.49
N CYS A 172 -25.96 24.56 7.10
CA CYS A 172 -24.97 25.58 7.43
C CYS A 172 -25.72 26.82 7.92
N PRO A 173 -25.08 27.76 8.65
CA PRO A 173 -24.04 27.63 9.67
C PRO A 173 -24.47 28.36 10.97
N SER A 174 -23.82 28.08 12.10
CA SER A 174 -23.91 28.98 13.26
C SER A 174 -22.54 29.58 13.54
N ASP A 175 -22.47 30.89 13.34
CA ASP A 175 -21.35 31.75 13.68
C ASP A 175 -21.06 31.68 15.19
N SER A 176 -19.78 31.61 15.54
CA SER A 176 -19.31 32.03 16.85
C SER A 176 -17.95 32.68 16.66
N SER A 177 -18.02 34.01 16.54
CA SER A 177 -16.91 34.93 16.69
C SER A 177 -16.29 34.79 18.08
N SER A 178 -14.97 34.76 18.14
CA SER A 178 -14.23 35.29 19.30
C SER A 178 -12.91 35.85 18.81
N ASP A 179 -12.85 37.18 18.82
CA ASP A 179 -11.65 38.01 18.74
C ASP A 179 -10.69 37.65 19.88
N THR A 180 -9.38 37.59 19.61
CA THR A 180 -8.36 38.01 20.60
C THR A 180 -7.06 38.44 19.90
N SER A 181 -6.87 39.76 19.89
CA SER A 181 -5.66 40.60 19.91
C SER A 181 -4.31 40.15 19.29
N ALA A 182 -3.77 41.11 18.54
CA ALA A 182 -2.38 41.25 18.13
C ALA A 182 -1.35 41.15 19.27
N ASP A 183 -0.15 40.64 18.95
CA ASP A 183 1.05 41.44 19.18
C ASP A 183 2.18 41.07 18.22
N ALA A 184 2.94 42.09 17.82
CA ALA A 184 4.09 42.02 16.96
C ALA A 184 5.34 41.68 17.77
N SER A 185 6.25 40.88 17.22
CA SER A 185 7.72 41.10 17.26
C SER A 185 8.48 39.92 16.63
N SER A 186 9.17 40.19 15.53
CA SER A 186 10.35 39.42 15.10
C SER A 186 11.53 39.72 16.04
N PRO A 187 12.49 38.79 16.16
CA PRO A 187 13.77 39.07 15.50
C PRO A 187 14.47 37.85 14.86
N ASP A 188 15.06 38.16 13.70
CA ASP A 188 16.29 37.73 13.02
C ASP A 188 16.85 36.29 12.99
N PRO A 189 17.47 35.89 11.84
CA PRO A 189 17.91 34.54 11.57
C PRO A 189 19.34 34.25 12.06
N VAL A 190 19.56 33.03 12.57
CA VAL A 190 20.91 32.51 12.86
C VAL A 190 21.34 31.56 11.74
N PRO A 191 22.52 31.76 11.12
CA PRO A 191 23.04 30.84 10.10
C PRO A 191 23.89 29.74 10.76
N GLN A 192 23.55 28.48 10.55
CA GLN A 192 24.46 27.37 10.81
C GLN A 192 24.63 26.50 9.57
N LYS A 193 25.81 26.60 8.95
CA LYS A 193 26.37 25.60 8.06
C LYS A 193 27.04 24.53 8.92
N SER A 194 26.62 23.28 8.76
CA SER A 194 27.43 22.12 9.14
C SER A 194 27.52 21.18 7.94
N SER A 195 28.67 21.22 7.28
CA SER A 195 29.11 20.25 6.29
C SER A 195 30.03 19.24 6.95
N THR A 196 29.77 17.96 6.77
CA THR A 196 30.80 16.92 6.65
C THR A 196 30.21 15.65 5.98
N PRO A 197 31.05 14.81 5.35
CA PRO A 197 30.69 14.09 4.13
C PRO A 197 30.71 12.55 4.28
N HIS A 198 30.35 11.89 3.18
CA HIS A 198 30.46 10.45 2.88
C HIS A 198 29.39 9.56 3.54
N LYS A 199 28.86 8.53 2.89
CA LYS A 199 29.47 7.66 1.89
C LYS A 199 28.38 6.98 1.06
N ASP A 200 28.52 7.01 -0.26
CA ASP A 200 27.83 6.09 -1.16
C ASP A 200 28.10 4.66 -0.73
N GLY A 201 27.02 3.98 -0.35
CA GLY A 201 27.01 2.61 0.10
C GLY A 201 25.71 1.98 -0.35
N GLN A 202 25.57 1.88 -1.66
CA GLN A 202 24.46 1.22 -2.34
C GLN A 202 24.48 -0.27 -1.99
N SER A 203 23.95 -0.65 -0.82
CA SER A 203 23.70 -2.06 -0.53
C SER A 203 22.40 -2.46 -1.22
N LYS A 204 22.51 -2.92 -2.47
CA LYS A 204 21.50 -3.79 -3.08
C LYS A 204 21.50 -5.12 -2.33
N ILE A 205 20.83 -5.15 -1.19
CA ILE A 205 20.23 -6.40 -0.74
C ILE A 205 19.03 -6.58 -1.66
N PRO A 206 18.92 -7.65 -2.45
CA PRO A 206 17.67 -7.95 -3.12
C PRO A 206 16.70 -8.34 -2.00
N SER A 207 16.01 -7.35 -1.43
CA SER A 207 14.76 -7.57 -0.74
C SER A 207 13.88 -8.24 -1.78
N LYS A 208 13.70 -9.56 -1.65
CA LYS A 208 12.67 -10.27 -2.38
C LYS A 208 11.36 -9.62 -1.95
N SER A 209 10.90 -8.69 -2.75
CA SER A 209 9.69 -7.91 -2.56
C SER A 209 8.55 -8.88 -2.19
N LEU A 210 7.84 -8.60 -1.10
CA LEU A 210 6.68 -9.40 -0.67
C LEU A 210 5.50 -9.29 -1.64
N TRP A 211 5.62 -8.41 -2.66
CA TRP A 211 4.70 -8.35 -3.78
C TRP A 211 4.83 -9.57 -4.72
N LEU A 212 5.91 -10.35 -4.61
CA LEU A 212 6.09 -11.69 -5.21
C LEU A 212 5.42 -12.77 -4.32
N VAL A 213 4.15 -13.01 -4.62
CA VAL A 213 3.32 -14.21 -4.39
C VAL A 213 3.51 -15.06 -3.11
N GLU A 214 2.37 -15.22 -2.41
CA GLU A 214 2.00 -16.26 -1.46
C GLU A 214 2.90 -16.50 -0.23
N ARG A 215 2.67 -15.70 0.83
CA ARG A 215 2.79 -16.20 2.21
C ARG A 215 1.71 -15.63 3.13
N ARG A 216 0.63 -16.38 3.30
CA ARG A 216 0.24 -16.89 4.62
C ARG A 216 -0.79 -17.98 4.48
#